data_AF-A0A7S3GVJ7-F1
#
_entry.id   AF-A0A7S3GVJ7-F1
#
_cell.length_a   1.000
_cell.length_b   1.000
_cell.length_c   1.000
_cell.angle_alpha   90.00
_cell.angle_beta   90.00
_cell.angle_gamma   90.00
#
_symmetry.space_group_name_H-M   'P 1'
#
loop_
_entity.id
_entity.type
_entity.pdbx_description
1 polymer ?
#
loop_
_entity_poly.entity_id
_entity_poly.type
_entity_poly.pdbx_seq_one_letter_code
_entity_poly.pdbx_strand_id
1 'polypeptide(L)'
;VAGSEDALATTLHHIEESSAAPPQDWRRIHGALQLLEGMLRRRDPVDDALVGRVWFEVKMQNRLEALTSFEYADDRRVSMVVRRSATTVLNAARQGILRE
;
A
#
# COMPACT_ATOMS: atom_id res chain seq x y z
N VAL A 1 11.71 1.35 -22.78
CA VAL A 1 11.16 2.22 -21.72
C VAL A 1 9.70 1.89 -21.42
N ALA A 2 8.83 1.72 -22.43
CA ALA A 2 7.41 1.32 -22.26
C ALA A 2 7.17 0.07 -21.35
N GLY A 3 7.98 -0.99 -21.48
CA GLY A 3 7.78 -2.20 -20.68
C GLY A 3 7.94 -2.05 -19.16
N SER A 4 8.64 -1.00 -18.70
CA SER A 4 8.79 -0.72 -17.26
C SER A 4 7.58 0.00 -16.68
N GLU A 5 6.97 0.90 -17.46
CA GLU A 5 5.79 1.66 -17.06
C GLU A 5 4.53 0.77 -17.03
N ASP A 6 4.36 -0.11 -18.02
CA ASP A 6 3.26 -1.08 -18.05
C ASP A 6 3.34 -2.05 -16.87
N ALA A 7 4.55 -2.48 -16.51
CA ALA A 7 4.78 -3.34 -15.35
C ALA A 7 4.46 -2.62 -14.03
N LEU A 8 4.81 -1.33 -13.92
CA LEU A 8 4.46 -0.50 -12.78
C LEU A 8 2.95 -0.32 -12.66
N ALA A 9 2.27 0.05 -13.75
CA ALA A 9 0.81 0.21 -13.78
C ALA A 9 0.10 -1.09 -13.37
N THR A 10 0.55 -2.24 -13.89
CA THR A 10 0.04 -3.56 -13.52
C THR A 10 0.25 -3.85 -12.02
N THR A 11 1.42 -3.51 -11.49
CA THR A 11 1.74 -3.68 -10.07
C THR A 11 0.84 -2.82 -9.19
N LEU A 12 0.66 -1.55 -9.54
CA LEU A 12 -0.21 -0.62 -8.81
C LEU A 12 -1.67 -1.08 -8.82
N HIS A 13 -2.15 -1.55 -9.98
CA HIS A 13 -3.49 -2.13 -10.08
C HIS A 13 -3.66 -3.36 -9.18
N HIS A 14 -2.68 -4.27 -9.17
CA HIS A 14 -2.73 -5.45 -8.32
C HIS A 14 -2.70 -5.11 -6.82
N ILE A 15 -1.96 -4.08 -6.43
CA ILE A 15 -1.94 -3.56 -5.05
C ILE A 15 -3.33 -3.01 -4.68
N GLU A 16 -3.94 -2.20 -5.55
CA GLU A 16 -5.28 -1.65 -5.34
C GLU A 16 -6.29 -2.78 -5.09
N GLU A 17 -6.39 -3.74 -6.01
CA GLU A 17 -7.32 -4.88 -5.89
C GLU A 17 -7.06 -5.72 -4.63
N SER A 18 -5.79 -6.02 -4.36
CA SER A 18 -5.41 -6.90 -3.26
C SER A 18 -5.60 -6.25 -1.89
N SER A 19 -5.45 -4.93 -1.79
CA SER A 19 -5.76 -4.17 -0.56
C SER A 19 -7.26 -4.10 -0.28
N ALA A 20 -8.09 -4.28 -1.31
CA ALA A 20 -9.54 -4.31 -1.24
C ALA A 20 -10.14 -5.70 -1.04
N ALA A 21 -9.29 -6.74 -0.96
CA ALA A 21 -9.71 -8.12 -0.72
C ALA A 21 -10.50 -8.26 0.60
N PRO A 22 -11.37 -9.26 0.72
CA PRO A 22 -12.17 -9.44 1.92
C PRO A 22 -11.30 -9.90 3.12
N PRO A 23 -11.74 -9.71 4.37
CA PRO A 23 -10.90 -9.96 5.55
C PRO A 23 -10.33 -11.38 5.68
N GLN A 24 -11.03 -12.39 5.17
CA GLN A 24 -10.52 -13.78 5.12
C GLN A 24 -9.23 -13.93 4.32
N ASP A 25 -9.00 -13.03 3.35
CA ASP A 25 -7.81 -13.00 2.51
C ASP A 25 -6.76 -12.04 3.08
N TRP A 26 -6.66 -11.93 4.41
CA TRP A 26 -5.75 -10.99 5.09
C TRP A 26 -4.29 -11.09 4.62
N ARG A 27 -3.84 -12.28 4.18
CA ARG A 27 -2.49 -12.47 3.62
C ARG A 27 -2.31 -11.70 2.32
N ARG A 28 -3.34 -11.65 1.47
CA ARG A 28 -3.34 -10.88 0.22
C ARG A 28 -3.32 -9.37 0.50
N ILE A 29 -4.13 -8.92 1.47
CA ILE A 29 -4.12 -7.53 1.93
C ILE A 29 -2.72 -7.17 2.46
N HIS A 30 -2.20 -7.96 3.40
CA HIS A 30 -0.90 -7.72 4.01
C HIS A 30 0.24 -7.73 2.97
N GLY A 31 0.23 -8.68 2.03
CA GLY A 31 1.22 -8.74 0.94
C GLY A 31 1.21 -7.48 0.08
N ALA A 32 0.03 -6.97 -0.29
CA ALA A 32 -0.11 -5.72 -1.02
C ALA A 32 0.44 -4.52 -0.25
N LEU A 33 0.18 -4.46 1.06
CA LEU A 33 0.74 -3.41 1.94
C LEU A 33 2.27 -3.46 2.01
N GLN A 34 2.85 -4.64 2.12
CA GLN A 34 4.31 -4.83 2.15
C GLN A 34 4.96 -4.39 0.82
N LEU A 35 4.33 -4.72 -0.32
CA LEU A 35 4.82 -4.26 -1.63
C LEU A 35 4.75 -2.74 -1.75
N LEU A 36 3.61 -2.14 -1.39
CA LEU A 36 3.44 -0.68 -1.44
C LEU A 36 4.42 0.04 -0.50
N GLU A 37 4.62 -0.47 0.72
CA GLU A 37 5.63 0.05 1.65
C GLU A 37 7.03 0.05 1.03
N GLY A 38 7.40 -1.06 0.38
CA GLY A 38 8.67 -1.19 -0.32
C GLY A 38 8.84 -0.17 -1.43
N MET A 39 7.81 0.06 -2.25
CA MET A 39 7.83 1.05 -3.32
C MET A 39 7.91 2.48 -2.79
N LEU A 40 7.22 2.81 -1.70
CA LEU A 40 7.26 4.15 -1.09
C LEU A 40 8.60 4.47 -0.42
N ARG A 41 9.28 3.45 0.11
CA ARG A 41 10.59 3.61 0.78
C ARG A 41 11.76 3.63 -0.18
N ARG A 42 11.66 2.93 -1.31
CA ARG A 42 12.67 2.96 -2.36
C ARG A 42 12.50 4.26 -3.15
N ARG A 43 13.17 5.32 -2.68
CA ARG A 43 13.50 6.44 -3.56
C ARG A 43 14.65 5.99 -4.44
N ASP A 44 14.42 5.90 -5.74
CA ASP A 44 15.53 5.83 -6.66
C ASP A 44 16.26 7.19 -6.57
N PRO A 45 17.59 7.23 -6.35
CA PRO A 45 18.33 8.48 -6.34
C PRO A 45 18.33 9.19 -7.70
N VAL A 46 17.93 8.50 -8.78
CA VAL A 46 17.92 9.01 -10.16
C VAL A 46 16.49 9.19 -10.69
N ASP A 47 15.52 8.42 -10.19
CA ASP A 47 14.13 8.40 -10.68
C ASP A 47 13.12 8.94 -9.66
N ASP A 48 12.08 9.59 -10.16
CA ASP A 48 10.96 10.06 -9.35
C ASP A 48 10.30 8.91 -8.57
N ALA A 49 9.57 9.24 -7.51
CA ALA A 49 8.88 8.22 -6.70
C ALA A 49 8.02 7.29 -7.58
N LEU A 50 8.24 5.97 -7.48
CA LEU A 50 7.49 4.94 -8.23
C LEU A 50 5.97 5.01 -8.01
N VAL A 51 5.55 5.64 -6.92
CA VAL A 51 4.16 5.87 -6.57
C VAL A 51 3.90 7.37 -6.62
N GLY A 52 3.07 7.80 -7.56
CA GLY A 52 2.66 9.20 -7.66
C GLY A 52 1.72 9.62 -6.52
N ARG A 53 1.85 10.87 -6.05
CA ARG A 53 1.01 11.46 -5.01
C ARG A 53 -0.49 11.33 -5.30
N VAL A 54 -0.92 11.77 -6.50
CA VAL A 54 -2.33 11.77 -6.89
C VAL A 54 -2.91 10.36 -6.89
N TRP A 55 -2.17 9.38 -7.42
CA TRP A 55 -2.62 7.99 -7.40
C TRP A 55 -2.80 7.48 -5.96
N PHE A 56 -1.85 7.78 -5.07
CA PHE A 56 -1.93 7.36 -3.67
C PHE A 56 -3.14 7.97 -2.95
N GLU A 57 -3.33 9.29 -3.06
CA GLU A 57 -4.45 10.01 -2.43
C GLU A 57 -5.80 9.46 -2.91
N VAL A 58 -5.95 9.19 -4.22
CA VAL A 58 -7.21 8.74 -4.81
C VAL A 58 -7.48 7.25 -4.57
N LYS A 59 -6.46 6.39 -4.69
CA LYS A 59 -6.64 4.94 -4.71
C LYS A 59 -6.39 4.26 -3.38
N MET A 60 -5.45 4.77 -2.58
CA MET A 60 -4.93 4.04 -1.43
C MET A 60 -5.21 4.71 -0.08
N GLN A 61 -5.25 6.04 0.00
CA GLN A 61 -5.30 6.73 1.29
C GLN A 61 -6.50 6.32 2.14
N ASN A 62 -7.73 6.47 1.64
CA ASN A 62 -8.94 6.11 2.36
C ASN A 62 -8.96 4.61 2.72
N ARG A 63 -8.43 3.76 1.84
CA ARG A 63 -8.35 2.31 2.09
C ARG A 63 -7.40 1.99 3.23
N LEU A 64 -6.22 2.62 3.26
CA LEU A 64 -5.24 2.44 4.33
C LEU A 64 -5.77 2.95 5.66
N GLU A 65 -6.45 4.10 5.67
CA GLU A 65 -7.12 4.65 6.85
C GLU A 65 -8.16 3.66 7.39
N ALA A 66 -9.00 3.07 6.53
CA ALA A 66 -9.93 2.01 6.94
C ALA A 66 -9.21 0.75 7.47
N LEU A 67 -8.07 0.36 6.89
CA LEU A 67 -7.30 -0.78 7.36
C LEU A 67 -6.63 -0.55 8.73
N THR A 68 -6.52 0.70 9.21
CA THR A 68 -6.04 0.97 10.58
C THR A 68 -7.01 0.50 11.66
N SER A 69 -8.28 0.26 11.32
CA SER A 69 -9.28 -0.34 12.20
C SER A 69 -9.65 -1.78 11.81
N PHE A 70 -8.89 -2.42 10.90
CA PHE A 70 -9.17 -3.77 10.40
C PHE A 70 -9.39 -4.81 11.50
N GLU A 71 -10.43 -5.65 11.37
CA GLU A 71 -10.76 -6.72 12.32
C GLU A 71 -10.80 -8.08 11.63
N TYR A 72 -10.22 -9.07 12.32
CA TYR A 72 -10.25 -10.46 11.92
C TYR A 72 -10.67 -11.31 13.12
N ALA A 73 -11.87 -11.91 13.02
CA ALA A 73 -12.54 -12.54 14.16
C ALA A 73 -11.80 -13.78 14.67
N ASP A 74 -11.20 -14.55 13.77
CA ASP A 74 -10.58 -15.82 14.11
C ASP A 74 -9.24 -15.65 14.84
N ASP A 75 -8.50 -14.57 14.55
CA ASP A 75 -7.20 -14.30 15.16
C ASP A 75 -6.92 -12.79 15.30
N ARG A 76 -6.90 -12.32 16.55
CA ARG A 76 -6.57 -10.93 16.89
C ARG A 76 -5.15 -10.52 16.46
N ARG A 77 -4.21 -11.46 16.37
CA ARG A 77 -2.84 -11.18 15.91
C ARG A 77 -2.82 -10.72 14.46
N VAL A 78 -3.66 -11.33 13.62
CA VAL A 78 -3.83 -10.91 12.21
C VAL A 78 -4.35 -9.48 12.15
N SER A 79 -5.33 -9.12 12.99
CA SER A 79 -5.81 -7.74 13.08
C SER A 79 -4.68 -6.76 13.36
N MET A 80 -3.83 -7.06 14.34
CA MET A 80 -2.68 -6.20 14.68
C MET A 80 -1.67 -6.09 13.55
N VAL A 81 -1.39 -7.18 12.83
CA VAL A 81 -0.44 -7.21 11.70
C VAL A 81 -0.90 -6.31 10.56
N VAL A 82 -2.17 -6.41 10.17
CA VAL A 82 -2.73 -5.59 9.08
C VAL A 82 -2.78 -4.11 9.47
N ARG A 83 -3.29 -3.80 10.68
CA ARG A 83 -3.35 -2.41 11.18
C ARG A 83 -1.98 -1.75 11.24
N ARG A 84 -0.98 -2.47 11.76
CA ARG A 84 0.41 -1.99 11.83
C ARG A 84 0.96 -1.74 10.44
N SER A 85 0.73 -2.65 9.49
CA SER A 85 1.20 -2.49 8.11
C SER A 85 0.56 -1.27 7.44
N ALA A 86 -0.75 -1.07 7.59
CA ALA A 86 -1.44 0.09 7.05
C ALA A 86 -0.89 1.41 7.62
N THR A 87 -0.63 1.44 8.93
CA THR A 87 -0.03 2.60 9.61
C THR A 87 1.39 2.88 9.09
N THR A 88 2.19 1.83 8.90
CA THR A 88 3.55 1.95 8.36
C THR A 88 3.55 2.50 6.94
N VAL A 89 2.64 2.04 6.08
CA VAL A 89 2.48 2.54 4.70
C VAL A 89 2.07 4.02 4.70
N LEU A 90 1.09 4.41 5.52
CA LEU A 90 0.67 5.82 5.65
C LEU A 90 1.85 6.71 6.09
N ASN A 91 2.66 6.25 7.03
CA ASN A 91 3.84 6.98 7.48
C ASN A 91 4.91 7.07 6.39
N ALA A 92 5.12 6.01 5.61
CA ALA A 92 6.04 6.05 4.47
C ALA A 92 5.57 7.06 3.42
N ALA A 93 4.27 7.10 3.09
CA ALA A 93 3.72 8.06 2.15
C ALA A 93 3.87 9.51 2.66
N ARG A 94 3.59 9.77 3.95
CA ARG A 94 3.79 11.07 4.59
C ARG A 94 5.24 11.57 4.56
N GLN A 95 6.20 10.66 4.65
CA GLN A 95 7.63 11.00 4.60
C GLN A 95 8.14 11.12 3.16
N GLY A 96 7.51 10.41 2.22
CA GLY A 96 7.95 10.27 0.84
C GLY A 96 7.25 11.21 -0.13
N ILE A 97 5.95 11.01 -0.34
CA ILE A 97 5.21 11.55 -1.51
C ILE A 97 4.13 12.57 -1.13
N LEU A 98 3.79 12.70 0.16
CA LEU A 98 2.82 13.67 0.66
C LEU A 98 3.49 14.87 1.37
N ARG A 99 4.82 15.01 1.29
CA ARG A 99 5.50 16.21 1.78
C ARG A 99 5.26 17.36 0.80
N GLU A 100 4.81 18.50 1.32
CA GLU A 100 4.79 19.79 0.63
C GLU A 100 6.19 20.40 0.52
#